data_AF-A0A817NUP6-F1
#
_entry.id   AF-A0A817NUP6-F1
#
_cell.length_a   1.000
_cell.length_b   1.000
_cell.length_c   1.000
_cell.angle_alpha   90.00
_cell.angle_beta   90.00
_cell.angle_gamma   90.00
#
_symmetry.space_group_name_H-M   'P 1'
#
loop_
_entity.id
_entity.type
_entity.pdbx_description
1 polymer ?
#
loop_
_entity_poly.entity_id
_entity_poly.type
_entity_poly.pdbx_seq_one_letter_code
_entity_poly.pdbx_strand_id
1 'polypeptide(L)'
;MGRGGARQGDRGSYRMVLLDKDLEWVLDAAWEEDIPKITGSTLYAALNKARTTLYESKCAAKEVGIEQCRREHQASRNFMNALSEGKMDIIKRFLFNQNRGANINSGSSCTLLLMDATDSMSSLFSATKNTACTMFEHTSVVLEEKGLSKDAFSMQFAVYRKYSSRDNKILEVYSWETKARNLRAFMNTISPERGDRSWIMACS
;
A
#
# COMPACT_ATOMS: atom_id res chain seq x y z
N MET A 1 28.41 30.03 12.41
CA MET A 1 28.92 31.04 13.38
C MET A 1 28.02 31.04 14.60
N GLY A 2 28.61 31.13 15.80
CA GLY A 2 28.03 30.64 17.06
C GLY A 2 26.72 31.27 17.50
N ARG A 3 25.76 30.43 17.92
CA ARG A 3 24.56 30.85 18.64
C ARG A 3 24.94 31.13 20.09
N GLY A 4 25.17 32.40 20.42
CA GLY A 4 25.40 32.85 21.79
C GLY A 4 24.18 32.57 22.66
N GLY A 5 24.31 31.61 23.57
CA GLY A 5 23.30 31.34 24.59
C GLY A 5 23.25 32.49 25.60
N ALA A 6 22.10 33.15 25.69
CA ALA A 6 21.82 34.09 26.77
C ALA A 6 21.68 33.33 28.09
N ARG A 7 22.35 33.80 29.14
CA ARG A 7 22.24 33.27 30.50
C ARG A 7 20.81 33.51 31.00
N GLN A 8 20.13 32.45 31.38
CA GLN A 8 18.77 32.46 31.88
C GLN A 8 18.75 33.14 33.28
N GLY A 9 18.23 34.37 33.40
CA GLY A 9 18.09 35.04 34.70
C GLY A 9 18.05 36.57 34.70
N ASP A 10 18.55 37.24 33.67
CA ASP A 10 18.60 38.71 33.65
C ASP A 10 17.32 39.34 33.08
N ARG A 11 16.88 40.47 33.67
CA ARG A 11 15.80 41.30 33.10
C ARG A 11 16.31 42.04 31.86
N GLY A 12 16.05 41.46 30.70
CA GLY A 12 16.25 42.08 29.40
C GLY A 12 15.09 41.79 28.44
N SER A 13 14.84 42.68 27.50
CA SER A 13 13.95 42.40 26.37
C SER A 13 14.69 41.56 25.33
N TYR A 14 14.24 40.33 25.10
CA TYR A 14 14.79 39.48 24.05
C TYR A 14 14.02 39.71 22.75
N ARG A 15 14.74 39.85 21.63
CA ARG A 15 14.15 39.87 20.30
C ARG A 15 14.63 38.65 19.54
N MET A 16 13.69 37.82 19.11
CA MET A 16 13.98 36.72 18.19
C MET A 16 14.01 37.30 16.77
N VAL A 17 15.14 37.13 16.09
CA VAL A 17 15.27 37.46 14.67
C VAL A 17 15.12 36.14 13.92
N LEU A 18 14.02 36.00 13.19
CA LEU A 18 13.77 34.87 12.31
C LEU A 18 14.25 35.24 10.90
N LEU A 19 14.87 34.29 10.21
CA LEU A 19 15.17 34.45 8.79
C LEU A 19 13.93 34.11 7.97
N ASP A 20 13.83 34.65 6.76
CA ASP A 20 12.71 34.36 5.86
C ASP A 20 12.57 32.85 5.58
N LYS A 21 13.70 32.14 5.49
CA LYS A 21 13.75 30.67 5.38
C LYS A 21 13.15 29.94 6.57
N ASP A 22 13.20 30.52 7.77
CA ASP A 22 12.61 29.93 8.97
C ASP A 22 11.06 30.05 8.97
N LEU A 23 10.47 30.78 8.02
CA LEU A 23 9.02 30.93 7.86
C LEU A 23 8.41 29.94 6.86
N GLU A 24 9.26 29.21 6.11
CA GLU A 24 8.84 28.17 5.15
C GLU A 24 7.91 27.13 5.79
N TRP A 25 8.20 26.66 7.00
CA TRP A 25 7.35 25.65 7.65
C TRP A 25 5.96 26.16 8.07
N VAL A 26 5.77 27.48 8.15
CA VAL A 26 4.49 28.13 8.52
C VAL A 26 3.69 28.53 7.29
N LEU A 27 4.37 29.05 6.26
CA LEU A 27 3.77 29.57 5.03
C LEU A 27 3.78 28.56 3.86
N ASP A 28 4.37 27.38 4.08
CA ASP A 28 4.48 26.29 3.10
C ASP A 28 5.28 26.70 1.84
N ALA A 29 5.21 25.93 0.76
CA ALA A 29 6.01 26.12 -0.46
C ALA A 29 5.89 27.51 -1.13
N ALA A 30 4.87 28.30 -0.82
CA ALA A 30 4.65 29.65 -1.37
C ALA A 30 5.27 30.79 -0.53
N TRP A 31 6.07 30.46 0.49
CA TRP A 31 6.62 31.44 1.44
C TRP A 31 7.40 32.59 0.78
N GLU A 32 8.12 32.33 -0.31
CA GLU A 32 8.88 33.36 -1.04
C GLU A 32 7.98 34.42 -1.69
N GLU A 33 6.77 34.04 -2.12
CA GLU A 33 5.81 34.95 -2.73
C GLU A 33 4.95 35.67 -1.69
N ASP A 34 4.72 35.06 -0.54
CA ASP A 34 3.80 35.58 0.48
C ASP A 34 4.47 36.52 1.48
N ILE A 35 5.77 36.35 1.75
CA ILE A 35 6.52 37.26 2.63
C ILE A 35 6.48 38.72 2.14
N PRO A 36 6.72 39.03 0.85
CA PRO A 36 6.66 40.41 0.36
C PRO A 36 5.26 41.05 0.51
N LYS A 37 4.19 40.24 0.38
CA LYS A 37 2.79 40.67 0.49
C LYS A 37 2.39 40.98 1.94
N ILE A 38 3.13 40.44 2.91
CA ILE A 38 2.88 40.56 4.34
C ILE A 38 3.97 41.47 4.93
N THR A 39 3.88 42.78 4.71
CA THR A 39 4.85 43.74 5.26
C THR A 39 4.16 44.80 6.12
N GLY A 40 4.76 45.13 7.28
CA GLY A 40 4.28 46.16 8.20
C GLY A 40 3.56 45.64 9.46
N SER A 41 2.59 46.41 9.97
CA SER A 41 1.89 46.16 11.25
C SER A 41 1.03 44.89 11.29
N THR A 42 0.75 44.31 10.12
CA THR A 42 -0.08 43.11 9.94
C THR A 42 0.74 41.82 9.90
N LEU A 43 2.07 41.89 9.88
CA LEU A 43 2.97 40.73 9.77
C LEU A 43 2.73 39.69 10.86
N TYR A 44 2.74 40.12 12.12
CA TYR A 44 2.53 39.21 13.25
C TYR A 44 1.12 38.60 13.25
N ALA A 45 0.10 39.36 12.83
CA ALA A 45 -1.27 38.86 12.77
C ALA A 45 -1.43 37.80 11.66
N ALA A 46 -0.83 38.04 10.49
CA ALA A 46 -0.85 37.11 9.36
C ALA A 46 -0.08 35.82 9.68
N LEU A 47 1.13 35.92 10.25
CA LEU A 47 1.91 34.76 10.68
C LEU A 47 1.21 33.98 11.79
N ASN A 48 0.59 34.67 12.76
CA ASN A 48 -0.17 34.00 13.81
C ASN A 48 -1.38 33.25 13.24
N LYS A 49 -2.11 33.85 12.28
CA LYS A 49 -3.23 33.19 11.60
C LYS A 49 -2.78 31.93 10.85
N ALA A 50 -1.73 32.02 10.03
CA ALA A 50 -1.18 30.89 9.29
C ALA A 50 -0.73 29.76 10.23
N ARG A 51 -0.04 30.13 11.32
CA ARG A 51 0.37 29.19 12.37
C ARG A 51 -0.83 28.49 13.02
N THR A 52 -1.86 29.24 13.38
CA THR A 52 -3.09 28.67 13.98
C THR A 52 -3.74 27.67 13.03
N THR A 53 -3.92 28.03 11.76
CA THR A 53 -4.48 27.13 10.74
C THR A 53 -3.66 25.83 10.59
N LEU A 54 -2.33 25.94 10.59
CA LEU A 54 -1.43 24.78 10.51
C LEU A 54 -1.55 23.86 11.75
N TYR A 55 -1.69 24.44 12.93
CA TYR A 55 -1.87 23.64 14.14
C TYR A 55 -3.27 23.05 14.24
N GLU A 56 -4.32 23.77 13.83
CA GLU A 56 -5.68 23.25 13.78
C GLU A 56 -5.77 22.03 12.85
N SER A 57 -5.16 22.08 11.67
CA SER A 57 -5.13 20.93 10.75
C SER A 57 -4.36 19.74 11.33
N LYS A 58 -3.21 19.99 11.97
CA LYS A 58 -2.43 18.94 12.67
C LYS A 58 -3.17 18.38 13.89
N CYS A 59 -3.94 19.19 14.60
CA CYS A 59 -4.74 18.76 15.76
C CYS A 59 -5.93 17.92 15.32
N ALA A 60 -6.65 18.33 14.27
CA ALA A 60 -7.76 17.55 13.71
C ALA A 60 -7.30 16.15 13.24
N ALA A 61 -6.14 16.07 12.58
CA ALA A 61 -5.54 14.79 12.20
C ALA A 61 -5.16 13.92 13.42
N LYS A 62 -4.71 14.54 14.51
CA LYS A 62 -4.37 13.84 15.75
C LYS A 62 -5.61 13.36 16.52
N GLU A 63 -6.72 14.08 16.43
CA GLU A 63 -7.96 13.73 17.13
C GLU A 63 -8.46 12.34 16.73
N VAL A 64 -8.39 11.99 15.44
CA VAL A 64 -8.75 10.65 14.94
C VAL A 64 -7.88 9.56 15.59
N GLY A 65 -6.57 9.80 15.69
CA GLY A 65 -5.63 8.88 16.34
C GLY A 65 -5.84 8.78 17.85
N ILE A 66 -6.16 9.90 18.51
CA ILE A 66 -6.48 9.95 19.94
C ILE A 66 -7.76 9.17 20.21
N GLU A 67 -8.81 9.34 19.40
CA GLU A 67 -10.07 8.64 19.60
C GLU A 67 -9.94 7.13 19.33
N GLN A 68 -9.11 6.73 18.36
CA GLN A 68 -8.76 5.33 18.15
C GLN A 68 -8.03 4.75 19.37
N CYS A 69 -6.98 5.43 19.85
CA CYS A 69 -6.21 5.00 21.02
C CYS A 69 -7.07 4.94 22.27
N ARG A 70 -7.99 5.90 22.45
CA ARG A 70 -8.96 5.91 23.54
C ARG A 70 -9.88 4.70 23.49
N ARG A 71 -10.41 4.34 22.32
CA ARG A 71 -11.25 3.14 22.14
C ARG A 71 -10.48 1.85 22.44
N GLU A 72 -9.25 1.73 21.95
CA GLU A 72 -8.38 0.56 22.21
C GLU A 72 -8.01 0.44 23.69
N HIS A 73 -7.70 1.56 24.34
CA HIS A 73 -7.42 1.62 25.76
C HIS A 73 -8.63 1.18 26.59
N GLN A 74 -9.82 1.69 26.26
CA GLN A 74 -11.05 1.31 26.96
C GLN A 74 -11.38 -0.17 26.76
N ALA A 75 -11.20 -0.70 25.55
CA ALA A 75 -11.38 -2.13 25.27
C ALA A 75 -10.39 -2.99 26.08
N SER A 76 -9.12 -2.57 26.17
CA SER A 76 -8.10 -3.26 26.96
C SER A 76 -8.40 -3.21 28.46
N ARG A 77 -8.89 -2.08 28.97
CA ARG A 77 -9.28 -1.92 30.38
C ARG A 77 -10.48 -2.81 30.73
N ASN A 78 -11.47 -2.87 29.85
CA ASN A 78 -12.61 -3.77 30.01
C ASN A 78 -12.18 -5.25 29.99
N PHE A 79 -11.21 -5.60 29.15
CA PHE A 79 -10.62 -6.95 29.15
C PHE A 79 -9.91 -7.27 30.46
N MET A 80 -9.07 -6.36 30.97
CA MET A 80 -8.38 -6.54 32.26
C MET A 80 -9.36 -6.70 33.43
N ASN A 81 -10.43 -5.90 33.44
CA ASN A 81 -11.49 -6.03 34.45
C ASN A 81 -12.22 -7.38 34.33
N ALA A 82 -12.55 -7.81 33.11
CA ALA A 82 -13.17 -9.11 32.86
C ALA A 82 -12.26 -10.28 33.28
N LEU A 83 -10.95 -10.12 33.14
CA LEU A 83 -9.95 -11.08 33.61
C LEU A 83 -9.91 -11.16 35.14
N SER A 84 -9.91 -10.01 35.84
CA SER A 84 -9.96 -9.99 37.30
C SER A 84 -11.26 -10.55 37.87
N GLU A 85 -12.37 -10.42 37.14
CA GLU A 85 -13.70 -10.90 37.53
C GLU A 85 -13.98 -12.35 37.05
N GLY A 86 -13.05 -12.99 36.32
CA GLY A 86 -13.21 -14.36 35.83
C GLY A 86 -14.27 -14.55 34.74
N LYS A 87 -14.64 -13.49 34.00
CA LYS A 87 -15.69 -13.53 32.96
C LYS A 87 -15.17 -14.12 31.63
N MET A 88 -15.05 -15.44 31.58
CA MET A 88 -14.44 -16.18 30.48
C MET A 88 -15.10 -15.96 29.10
N ASP A 89 -16.41 -15.71 29.03
CA ASP A 89 -17.10 -15.50 27.75
C ASP A 89 -16.67 -14.21 27.06
N ILE A 90 -16.47 -13.14 27.85
CA ILE A 90 -16.00 -11.84 27.36
C ILE A 90 -14.55 -11.95 26.90
N ILE A 91 -13.72 -12.64 27.67
CA ILE A 91 -12.30 -12.88 27.38
C ILE A 91 -12.14 -13.64 26.06
N LYS A 92 -12.85 -14.77 25.90
CA LYS A 92 -12.80 -15.58 24.68
C LYS A 92 -13.25 -14.79 23.46
N ARG A 93 -14.31 -13.99 23.58
CA ARG A 93 -14.81 -13.16 22.48
C ARG A 93 -13.83 -12.06 22.09
N PHE A 94 -13.21 -11.40 23.07
CA PHE A 94 -12.19 -10.39 22.84
C PHE A 94 -10.97 -10.98 22.12
N LEU A 95 -10.44 -12.11 22.62
CA LEU A 95 -9.31 -12.81 22.01
C LEU A 95 -9.63 -13.31 20.60
N PHE A 96 -10.82 -13.86 20.39
CA PHE A 96 -11.25 -14.29 19.05
C PHE A 96 -11.24 -13.12 18.06
N ASN A 97 -11.75 -11.95 18.45
CA ASN A 97 -11.78 -10.78 17.58
C ASN A 97 -10.38 -10.22 17.29
N GLN A 98 -9.49 -10.19 18.29
CA GLN A 98 -8.12 -9.71 18.10
C GLN A 98 -7.27 -10.70 17.27
N ASN A 99 -7.51 -12.00 17.42
CA ASN A 99 -6.79 -13.04 16.68
C ASN A 99 -7.39 -13.38 15.32
N ARG A 100 -8.47 -12.69 14.91
CA ARG A 100 -9.18 -12.98 13.65
C ARG A 100 -8.33 -12.74 12.39
N GLY A 101 -7.11 -12.21 12.53
CA GLY A 101 -6.21 -11.93 11.41
C GLY A 101 -6.81 -10.90 10.45
N ALA A 102 -6.20 -10.72 9.28
CA ALA A 102 -6.84 -9.95 8.23
C ALA A 102 -8.18 -10.63 7.88
N ASN A 103 -9.28 -9.86 7.85
CA ASN A 103 -10.51 -10.32 7.22
C ASN A 103 -10.16 -10.59 5.76
N ILE A 104 -9.88 -11.85 5.42
CA ILE A 104 -9.93 -12.31 4.04
C ILE A 104 -11.38 -12.07 3.65
N ASN A 105 -11.63 -10.99 2.89
CA ASN A 105 -12.95 -10.70 2.37
C ASN A 105 -13.46 -11.97 1.71
N SER A 106 -14.44 -12.61 2.34
CA SER A 106 -14.95 -13.92 1.95
C SER A 106 -15.70 -13.89 0.60
N GLY A 107 -15.70 -12.73 -0.07
CA GLY A 107 -16.29 -12.51 -1.38
C GLY A 107 -15.30 -12.35 -2.53
N SER A 108 -13.99 -12.43 -2.31
CA SER A 108 -13.00 -12.37 -3.41
C SER A 108 -11.87 -13.38 -3.23
N SER A 109 -11.73 -14.30 -4.17
CA SER A 109 -10.61 -15.24 -4.24
C SER A 109 -9.64 -14.78 -5.32
N CYS A 110 -8.40 -14.50 -4.91
CA CYS A 110 -7.31 -14.09 -5.80
C CYS A 110 -6.34 -15.27 -5.98
N THR A 111 -6.20 -15.76 -7.22
CA THR A 111 -5.29 -16.87 -7.54
C THR A 111 -4.13 -16.39 -8.40
N LEU A 112 -2.90 -16.56 -7.94
CA LEU A 112 -1.69 -16.31 -8.73
C LEU A 112 -1.17 -17.61 -9.34
N LEU A 113 -1.02 -17.63 -10.66
CA LEU A 113 -0.47 -18.77 -11.41
C LEU A 113 0.92 -18.43 -11.93
N LEU A 114 1.91 -19.15 -11.41
CA LEU A 114 3.31 -19.05 -11.80
C LEU A 114 3.63 -20.14 -12.82
N MET A 115 4.13 -19.76 -14.00
CA MET A 115 4.48 -20.70 -15.07
C MET A 115 5.93 -20.52 -15.49
N ASP A 116 6.64 -21.63 -15.65
CA ASP A 116 7.93 -21.63 -16.34
C ASP A 116 7.71 -21.74 -17.85
N ALA A 117 8.21 -20.77 -18.62
CA ALA A 117 8.13 -20.74 -20.08
C ALA A 117 9.49 -21.06 -20.71
N THR A 118 10.04 -22.23 -20.38
CA THR A 118 11.19 -22.80 -21.08
C THR A 118 10.76 -23.57 -22.33
N ASP A 119 11.58 -23.51 -23.39
CA ASP A 119 11.34 -24.19 -24.67
C ASP A 119 11.08 -25.69 -24.57
N SER A 120 11.83 -26.35 -23.68
CA SER A 120 11.68 -27.78 -23.39
C SER A 120 10.32 -28.13 -22.82
N MET A 121 9.57 -27.13 -22.32
CA MET A 121 8.25 -27.28 -21.76
C MET A 121 7.14 -26.79 -22.71
N SER A 122 7.42 -26.50 -23.99
CA SER A 122 6.43 -25.96 -24.95
C SER A 122 5.11 -26.76 -25.04
N SER A 123 5.16 -28.08 -24.98
CA SER A 123 3.97 -28.95 -24.95
C SER A 123 3.21 -28.85 -23.63
N LEU A 124 3.92 -28.91 -22.49
CA LEU A 124 3.34 -28.78 -21.15
C LEU A 124 2.80 -27.36 -20.91
N PHE A 125 3.47 -26.35 -21.44
CA PHE A 125 3.06 -24.96 -21.38
C PHE A 125 1.71 -24.81 -22.07
N SER A 126 1.58 -25.29 -23.31
CA SER A 126 0.32 -25.28 -24.06
C SER A 126 -0.81 -26.03 -23.36
N ALA A 127 -0.52 -27.20 -22.78
CA ALA A 127 -1.49 -27.95 -21.99
C ALA A 127 -1.94 -27.17 -20.74
N THR A 128 -0.98 -26.59 -20.01
CA THR A 128 -1.23 -25.78 -18.80
C THR A 128 -2.08 -24.55 -19.13
N LYS A 129 -1.84 -23.90 -20.27
CA LYS A 129 -2.69 -22.78 -20.73
C LYS A 129 -4.14 -23.21 -20.92
N ASN A 130 -4.35 -24.32 -21.62
CA ASN A 130 -5.68 -24.83 -21.89
C ASN A 130 -6.40 -25.19 -20.59
N THR A 131 -5.72 -25.90 -19.68
CA THR A 131 -6.28 -26.26 -18.38
C THR A 131 -6.62 -25.04 -17.52
N ALA A 132 -5.74 -24.02 -17.48
CA ALA A 132 -6.00 -22.79 -16.72
C ALA A 132 -7.19 -22.00 -17.29
N CYS A 133 -7.30 -21.90 -18.62
CA CYS A 133 -8.45 -21.28 -19.29
C CYS A 133 -9.75 -22.04 -19.00
N THR A 134 -9.76 -23.37 -19.12
CA THR A 134 -10.94 -24.19 -18.84
C THR A 134 -11.35 -24.12 -17.37
N MET A 135 -10.38 -24.15 -16.46
CA MET A 135 -10.62 -23.97 -15.03
C MET A 135 -11.27 -22.62 -14.74
N PHE A 136 -10.75 -21.55 -15.33
CA PHE A 136 -11.28 -20.19 -15.13
C PHE A 136 -12.72 -20.08 -15.66
N GLU A 137 -13.01 -20.62 -16.85
CA GLU A 137 -14.35 -20.67 -17.43
C GLU A 137 -15.34 -21.46 -16.56
N HIS A 138 -14.94 -22.65 -16.08
CA HIS A 138 -15.75 -23.45 -15.17
C HIS A 138 -16.01 -22.73 -13.84
N THR A 139 -15.00 -22.03 -13.32
CA THR A 139 -15.13 -21.27 -12.07
C THR A 139 -16.16 -20.15 -12.22
N SER A 140 -16.17 -19.43 -13.35
CA SER A 140 -17.20 -18.42 -13.61
C SER A 140 -18.62 -19.00 -13.64
N VAL A 141 -18.82 -20.17 -14.26
CA VAL A 141 -20.13 -20.85 -14.29
C VAL A 141 -20.58 -21.27 -12.90
N VAL A 142 -19.69 -21.89 -12.11
CA VAL A 142 -20.01 -22.31 -10.73
C VAL A 142 -20.32 -21.11 -9.83
N LEU A 143 -19.65 -19.98 -10.03
CA LEU A 143 -19.95 -18.74 -9.28
C LEU A 143 -21.33 -18.20 -9.63
N GLU A 144 -21.73 -18.24 -10.90
CA GLU A 144 -23.07 -17.86 -11.35
C GLU A 144 -24.16 -18.77 -10.75
N GLU A 145 -23.94 -20.09 -10.76
CA GLU A 145 -24.87 -21.07 -10.18
C GLU A 145 -25.07 -20.86 -8.67
N LYS A 146 -24.05 -20.39 -7.96
CA LYS A 146 -24.10 -20.09 -6.52
C LYS A 146 -24.59 -18.68 -6.19
N GLY A 147 -24.96 -17.89 -7.19
CA GLY A 147 -25.43 -16.50 -7.00
C GLY A 147 -24.33 -15.53 -6.53
N LEU A 148 -23.05 -15.87 -6.74
CA LEU A 148 -21.92 -15.00 -6.44
C LEU A 148 -21.57 -14.14 -7.66
N SER A 149 -20.98 -12.96 -7.43
CA SER A 149 -20.54 -12.10 -8.52
C SER A 149 -19.46 -12.78 -9.37
N LYS A 150 -19.52 -12.62 -10.70
CA LYS A 150 -18.46 -13.09 -11.61
C LYS A 150 -17.09 -12.45 -11.31
N ASP A 151 -17.11 -11.28 -10.67
CA ASP A 151 -15.90 -10.56 -10.25
C ASP A 151 -15.38 -11.00 -8.86
N ALA A 152 -16.03 -11.99 -8.23
CA ALA A 152 -15.57 -12.58 -6.96
C ALA A 152 -14.31 -13.46 -7.12
N PHE A 153 -13.86 -13.69 -8.35
CA PHE A 153 -12.66 -14.46 -8.63
C PHE A 153 -11.76 -13.68 -9.58
N SER A 154 -10.52 -13.46 -9.15
CA SER A 154 -9.49 -12.84 -9.96
C SER A 154 -8.30 -13.77 -10.10
N MET A 155 -7.72 -13.81 -11.29
CA MET A 155 -6.53 -14.60 -11.56
C MET A 155 -5.43 -13.70 -12.14
N GLN A 156 -4.22 -13.93 -11.68
CA GLN A 156 -3.01 -13.30 -12.18
C GLN A 156 -2.08 -14.36 -12.75
N PHE A 157 -1.42 -14.05 -13.86
CA PHE A 157 -0.42 -14.90 -14.48
C PHE A 157 0.93 -14.24 -14.37
N ALA A 158 1.91 -15.00 -13.91
CA ALA A 158 3.29 -14.60 -13.88
C ALA A 158 4.10 -15.68 -14.59
N VAL A 159 4.68 -15.29 -15.73
CA VAL A 159 5.44 -16.19 -16.59
C VAL A 159 6.92 -15.89 -16.39
N TYR A 160 7.64 -16.90 -15.94
CA TYR A 160 9.08 -16.86 -15.83
C TYR A 160 9.69 -17.19 -17.20
N ARG A 161 10.46 -16.26 -17.75
CA ARG A 161 11.24 -16.44 -18.98
C ARG A 161 12.71 -16.68 -18.61
N LYS A 162 13.41 -17.39 -19.49
CA LYS A 162 14.79 -17.86 -19.32
C LYS A 162 15.72 -16.84 -18.64
N TYR A 163 16.59 -17.35 -17.76
CA TYR A 163 17.66 -16.61 -17.06
C TYR A 163 18.62 -15.79 -17.94
N SER A 164 18.63 -16.03 -19.26
CA SER A 164 19.47 -15.30 -20.23
C SER A 164 18.75 -14.11 -20.88
N SER A 165 17.50 -13.83 -20.50
CA SER A 165 16.78 -12.65 -20.95
C SER A 165 17.25 -11.40 -20.18
N ARG A 166 17.17 -10.21 -20.78
CA ARG A 166 17.52 -8.94 -20.11
C ARG A 166 16.67 -8.78 -18.83
N ASP A 167 17.23 -8.22 -17.76
CA ASP A 167 16.64 -8.11 -16.41
C ASP A 167 15.14 -7.71 -16.40
N ASN A 168 14.70 -6.87 -17.34
CA ASN A 168 13.32 -6.42 -17.46
C ASN A 168 12.34 -7.40 -18.15
N LYS A 169 12.77 -8.62 -18.51
CA LYS A 169 11.94 -9.64 -19.21
C LYS A 169 11.93 -11.01 -18.54
N ILE A 170 12.66 -11.17 -17.43
CA ILE A 170 12.77 -12.44 -16.71
C ILE A 170 11.42 -12.85 -16.12
N LEU A 171 10.63 -11.88 -15.63
CA LEU A 171 9.31 -12.12 -15.08
C LEU A 171 8.28 -11.23 -15.78
N GLU A 172 7.43 -11.83 -16.60
CA GLU A 172 6.30 -11.15 -17.21
C GLU A 172 5.07 -11.37 -16.34
N VAL A 173 4.70 -10.34 -15.58
CA VAL A 173 3.54 -10.35 -14.68
C VAL A 173 2.39 -9.61 -15.36
N TYR A 174 1.24 -10.27 -15.44
CA TYR A 174 0.02 -9.65 -15.94
C TYR A 174 -0.79 -9.01 -14.82
N SER A 175 -1.71 -8.12 -15.15
CA SER A 175 -2.67 -7.55 -14.18
C SER A 175 -3.69 -8.59 -13.73
N TRP A 176 -4.38 -8.32 -12.63
CA TRP A 176 -5.48 -9.15 -12.14
C TRP A 176 -6.66 -9.13 -13.14
N GLU A 177 -7.08 -10.29 -13.62
CA GLU A 177 -8.25 -10.41 -14.50
C GLU A 177 -9.40 -11.13 -13.83
N THR A 178 -10.61 -10.62 -14.04
CA THR A 178 -11.87 -11.25 -13.64
C THR A 178 -12.59 -11.90 -14.84
N LYS A 179 -12.14 -11.66 -16.08
CA LYS A 179 -12.82 -12.12 -17.30
C LYS A 179 -12.01 -13.18 -18.06
N ALA A 180 -12.61 -14.35 -18.23
CA ALA A 180 -12.01 -15.51 -18.92
C ALA A 180 -11.55 -15.20 -20.35
N ARG A 181 -12.30 -14.37 -21.08
CA ARG A 181 -12.03 -14.03 -22.49
C ARG A 181 -10.76 -13.19 -22.65
N ASN A 182 -10.56 -12.21 -21.78
CA ASN A 182 -9.36 -11.38 -21.77
C ASN A 182 -8.13 -12.23 -21.49
N LEU A 183 -8.27 -13.14 -20.51
CA LEU A 183 -7.24 -14.06 -20.14
C LEU A 183 -6.83 -14.99 -21.28
N ARG A 184 -7.80 -15.57 -22.00
CA ARG A 184 -7.54 -16.44 -23.16
C ARG A 184 -6.82 -15.68 -24.28
N ALA A 185 -7.21 -14.44 -24.56
CA ALA A 185 -6.55 -13.61 -25.56
C ALA A 185 -5.07 -13.36 -25.20
N PHE A 186 -4.78 -13.06 -23.94
CA PHE A 186 -3.41 -12.88 -23.45
C PHE A 186 -2.61 -14.19 -23.49
N MET A 187 -3.19 -15.31 -23.05
CA MET A 187 -2.53 -16.61 -23.07
C MET A 187 -2.13 -17.05 -24.48
N ASN A 188 -2.87 -16.61 -25.50
CA ASN A 188 -2.52 -16.82 -26.90
C ASN A 188 -1.36 -15.94 -27.40
N THR A 189 -1.09 -14.80 -26.77
CA THR A 189 0.03 -13.92 -27.13
C THR A 189 1.38 -14.40 -26.59
N ILE A 190 1.38 -15.20 -25.52
CA ILE A 190 2.62 -15.70 -24.93
C ILE A 190 3.11 -16.90 -25.73
N SER A 191 4.31 -16.86 -26.30
CA SER A 191 4.96 -18.03 -26.89
C SER A 191 6.22 -18.39 -26.10
N PRO A 192 6.56 -19.69 -25.97
CA PRO A 192 7.85 -20.10 -25.43
C PRO A 192 8.96 -19.52 -26.31
N GLU A 193 10.00 -18.98 -25.67
CA GLU A 193 11.07 -18.26 -26.36
C GLU A 193 12.13 -19.26 -26.87
N ARG A 194 12.19 -19.40 -28.20
CA ARG A 194 13.11 -20.31 -28.89
C ARG A 194 14.55 -20.00 -28.51
N GLY A 195 15.25 -20.93 -27.88
CA GLY A 195 16.65 -20.82 -27.56
C GLY A 195 17.46 -20.68 -28.85
N ASP A 196 18.19 -19.57 -28.95
CA ASP A 196 19.22 -19.42 -29.98
C ASP A 196 20.26 -20.52 -29.79
N ARG A 197 20.25 -21.50 -30.69
CA ARG A 197 21.28 -22.53 -30.82
C ARG A 197 22.54 -22.00 -31.50
N SER A 198 22.90 -20.73 -31.33
CA SER A 198 24.10 -20.16 -31.97
C SER A 198 25.41 -20.56 -31.28
N TRP A 199 25.36 -21.28 -30.15
CA TRP A 199 26.55 -21.62 -29.35
C TRP A 199 27.00 -23.09 -29.45
N ILE A 200 26.35 -23.93 -30.27
CA ILE A 200 26.70 -25.37 -30.37
C ILE A 200 27.38 -25.74 -31.72
N MET A 201 27.49 -24.83 -32.69
CA MET A 201 28.19 -25.08 -33.96
C MET A 201 29.54 -24.34 -34.04
N ALA A 202 30.35 -24.47 -32.99
CA ALA A 202 31.75 -24.04 -32.98
C ALA A 202 32.63 -25.04 -32.22
N CYS A 203 32.49 -26.33 -32.53
CA CYS A 203 33.48 -27.36 -32.22
C CYS A 203 33.11 -28.67 -32.95
N SER A 204 33.50 -28.77 -34.23
CA SER A 204 33.90 -30.00 -34.93
C SER A 204 34.32 -29.64 -36.35
#